data_AF-A0A068DWB4-F1
#
_entry.id   AF-A0A068DWB4-F1
#
_cell.length_a   1.000
_cell.length_b   1.000
_cell.length_c   1.000
_cell.angle_alpha   90.00
_cell.angle_beta   90.00
_cell.angle_gamma   90.00
#
_symmetry.space_group_name_H-M   'P 1'
#
loop_
_entity.id
_entity.type
_entity.pdbx_description
1 polymer ?
#
loop_
_entity_poly.entity_id
_entity_poly.type
_entity_poly.pdbx_seq_one_letter_code
_entity_poly.pdbx_strand_id
1 'polypeptide(L)' 'MTSIAFIAGTIPLILGHGAGAEVRGVTGITVFSGMLGVTLFGLFLTPVFYVTLRKLVTRRKPVQEDLPA' A
#
# COMPACT_ATOMS: atom_id res chain seq x y z
N MET A 1 10.21 7.30 5.13
CA MET A 1 10.42 7.39 6.59
C MET A 1 9.45 6.51 7.37
N THR A 2 8.14 6.62 7.14
CA THR A 2 7.09 5.86 7.84
C THR A 2 7.24 4.35 7.74
N SER A 3 7.45 3.82 6.52
CA SER A 3 7.56 2.37 6.31
C SER A 3 8.78 1.76 7.00
N ILE A 4 9.93 2.47 6.99
CA ILE A 4 11.18 1.98 7.59
C ILE A 4 11.05 1.93 9.11
N ALA A 5 10.49 2.97 9.72
CA ALA A 5 10.23 3.00 11.17
C ALA A 5 9.27 1.88 11.60
N PHE A 6 8.21 1.64 10.82
CA PHE A 6 7.27 0.55 11.08
C PHE A 6 7.93 -0.83 10.96
N ILE A 7 8.70 -1.06 9.90
CA ILE A 7 9.45 -2.30 9.69
C ILE A 7 10.41 -2.56 10.86
N ALA A 8 11.18 -1.55 11.27
CA ALA A 8 12.08 -1.66 12.41
C ALA A 8 11.34 -2.00 13.72
N GLY A 9 10.16 -1.41 13.95
CA GLY A 9 9.31 -1.71 15.10
C GLY A 9 8.73 -3.13 15.13
N THR A 10 8.65 -3.80 13.99
CA THR A 10 8.14 -5.19 13.88
C THR A 10 9.21 -6.25 14.15
N ILE A 11 10.49 -5.91 14.04
CA ILE A 11 11.62 -6.82 14.32
C ILE A 11 11.52 -7.48 15.71
N PRO A 12 11.29 -6.75 16.83
CA PRO A 12 11.17 -7.38 18.15
C PRO A 12 9.91 -8.22 18.33
N LEU A 13 8.86 -8.01 17.53
CA LEU A 13 7.67 -8.88 17.54
C LEU A 13 7.97 -10.25 16.94
N ILE A 14 8.86 -10.29 15.94
CA ILE A 14 9.26 -11.53 15.24
C ILE A 14 10.29 -12.31 16.06
N LEU A 15 11.25 -11.62 16.69
CA LEU A 15 12.36 -12.25 17.42
C LEU A 15 12.08 -12.47 18.92
N GLY A 16 11.00 -11.87 19.44
CA GLY A 16 10.65 -11.96 20.87
C GLY A 16 10.13 -13.33 21.26
N HIS A 17 10.56 -13.84 22.42
CA HIS A 17 10.13 -15.12 22.98
C HIS A 17 9.34 -14.90 24.27
N GLY A 18 8.36 -15.77 24.55
CA GLY A 18 7.51 -15.69 25.74
C GLY A 18 6.05 -16.07 25.47
N ALA A 19 5.17 -15.80 26.44
CA ALA A 19 3.74 -16.05 26.30
C ALA A 19 3.17 -15.26 25.10
N GLY A 20 2.43 -15.95 24.22
CA GLY A 20 1.86 -15.35 23.02
C GLY A 20 2.88 -15.02 21.92
N ALA A 21 4.12 -15.51 22.01
CA ALA A 21 5.15 -15.30 20.98
C ALA A 21 4.73 -15.83 19.60
N GLU A 22 3.99 -16.94 19.54
CA GLU A 22 3.47 -17.48 18.29
C GLU A 22 2.54 -16.47 17.57
N VAL A 23 1.57 -15.92 18.30
CA VAL A 23 0.62 -14.93 17.76
C VAL A 23 1.33 -13.64 17.34
N ARG A 24 2.27 -13.16 18.16
CA ARG A 24 3.06 -11.95 17.88
C ARG A 24 4.00 -12.14 16.69
N GLY A 25 4.63 -13.30 16.58
CA GLY A 25 5.51 -13.67 15.49
C GLY A 25 4.76 -13.75 14.17
N VAL A 26 3.61 -14.44 14.14
CA VAL A 26 2.73 -14.50 12.95
C VAL A 26 2.33 -13.10 12.51
N THR A 27 1.80 -12.29 13.44
CA THR A 27 1.39 -10.92 13.16
C THR A 27 2.57 -10.09 12.64
N GLY A 28 3.73 -10.19 13.29
CA GLY A 28 4.97 -9.50 12.90
C GLY A 28 5.42 -9.84 11.49
N ILE A 29 5.44 -11.12 11.13
CA ILE A 29 5.83 -11.58 9.78
C ILE A 29 4.83 -11.08 8.73
N THR A 30 3.52 -11.17 9.01
CA THR A 30 2.47 -10.70 8.11
C THR A 30 2.64 -9.22 7.78
N VAL A 31 2.80 -8.37 8.80
CA VAL A 31 2.92 -6.92 8.58
C VAL A 31 4.28 -6.53 8.00
N PHE A 32 5.36 -7.20 8.38
CA PHE A 32 6.70 -6.96 7.83
C PHE A 32 6.74 -7.22 6.32
N SER A 33 6.25 -8.40 5.91
CA SER A 33 6.16 -8.76 4.50
C SER A 33 5.23 -7.83 3.73
N GLY A 34 4.07 -7.49 4.30
CA GLY A 34 3.12 -6.56 3.71
C GLY A 34 3.71 -5.16 3.48
N MET A 35 4.47 -4.64 4.44
CA MET A 35 5.09 -3.32 4.33
C MET A 35 6.26 -3.28 3.34
N LEU A 36 7.04 -4.36 3.22
CA LEU A 36 8.02 -4.50 2.15
C LEU A 36 7.33 -4.55 0.78
N GLY A 37 6.28 -5.36 0.66
CA GLY A 37 5.48 -5.46 -0.55
C GLY A 37 4.87 -4.12 -0.97
N VAL A 38 4.21 -3.41 -0.05
CA VAL A 38 3.59 -2.11 -0.36
C VAL A 38 4.63 -1.04 -0.68
N THR A 39 5.81 -1.10 -0.08
CA THR A 39 6.87 -0.11 -0.37
C THR A 39 7.44 -0.35 -1.77
N LEU A 40 7.73 -1.60 -2.14
CA LEU A 40 8.27 -1.94 -3.46
C LEU A 40 7.22 -1.78 -4.57
N PHE A 41 6.06 -2.40 -4.39
CA PHE A 41 5.01 -2.41 -5.42
C PHE A 41 4.14 -1.16 -5.36
N GLY A 42 3.75 -0.69 -4.18
CA GLY A 42 2.82 0.45 -4.05
C GLY A 42 3.36 1.74 -4.63
N LEU A 43 4.67 1.98 -4.60
CA LEU A 43 5.31 3.11 -5.28
C LEU A 43 5.04 3.10 -6.79
N PHE A 44 4.94 1.92 -7.41
CA PHE A 44 4.68 1.76 -8.84
C PHE A 44 3.19 1.58 -9.15
N LEU A 45 2.48 0.78 -8.36
CA LEU A 45 1.07 0.46 -8.54
C LEU A 45 0.19 1.69 -8.34
N THR A 46 0.49 2.56 -7.37
CA THR A 46 -0.32 3.75 -7.09
C THR A 46 -0.42 4.70 -8.30
N PRO A 47 0.68 5.14 -8.93
CA PRO A 47 0.60 5.99 -10.13
C PRO A 47 -0.01 5.26 -11.33
N VAL A 48 0.27 3.96 -11.51
CA VAL A 48 -0.32 3.16 -12.60
C VAL A 48 -1.84 3.06 -12.45
N PHE A 49 -2.33 2.73 -11.25
CA PHE A 49 -3.76 2.70 -10.97
C PHE A 49 -4.38 4.09 -11.10
N TYR A 50 -3.73 5.14 -10.61
CA TYR A 50 -4.21 6.51 -10.75
C TYR A 50 -4.41 6.89 -12.22
N VAL A 51 -3.42 6.66 -13.08
CA VAL A 51 -3.52 6.99 -14.51
C VAL A 51 -4.54 6.11 -15.22
N THR A 52 -4.62 4.82 -14.88
CA THR A 52 -5.57 3.88 -15.47
C THR A 52 -7.01 4.27 -15.14
N LEU A 53 -7.30 4.55 -13.86
CA LEU A 53 -8.60 5.02 -13.41
C LEU A 53 -8.94 6.39 -14.01
N ARG A 54 -7.97 7.33 -14.03
CA ARG A 54 -8.15 8.64 -14.67
C ARG A 54 -8.52 8.48 -16.15
N LYS A 55 -7.81 7.63 -16.91
CA LYS A 55 -8.13 7.38 -18.32
C LYS A 55 -9.51 6.76 -18.49
N LEU A 56 -9.90 5.81 -17.63
CA LEU A 56 -11.21 5.17 -17.66
C LEU A 56 -12.35 6.16 -17.37
N VAL A 57 -12.17 7.03 -16.37
CA VAL A 57 -13.16 8.06 -16.00
C VAL A 57 -13.23 9.16 -17.06
N THR A 58 -12.10 9.66 -17.57
CA THR A 58 -12.08 10.66 -18.65
C THR A 58 -12.73 10.12 -19.93
N ARG A 59 -12.55 8.84 -20.26
CA ARG A 59 -13.27 8.19 -21.37
C ARG A 59 -14.78 8.13 -21.19
N ARG A 60 -15.29 8.26 -19.96
CA ARG A 60 -16.74 8.25 -19.64
C ARG A 60 -17.35 9.63 -19.45
N LYS A 61 -16.56 10.71 -19.48
CA LYS A 61 -17.15 12.03 -19.71
C LYS A 61 -17.49 12.09 -21.20
N PRO A 62 -18.78 12.14 -21.59
CA PRO A 62 -19.07 12.63 -22.92
C PRO A 62 -18.47 14.04 -22.96
N VAL A 63 -17.75 14.34 -24.04
CA VAL A 63 -17.43 15.71 -24.41
C VAL A 63 -18.77 16.46 -24.32
N GLN A 64 -18.95 17.24 -23.24
CA GLN A 64 -20.14 18.05 -23.11
C GLN A 64 -19.93 19.16 -24.11
N GLU A 65 -20.65 18.99 -25.21
CA GLU A 65 -20.66 19.80 -26.41
C GLU A 65 -20.66 21.29 -26.08
N ASP A 66 -19.87 22.01 -26.87
CA ASP A 66 -19.77 23.45 -26.92
C ASP A 66 -21.14 24.13 -26.79
N LEU A 67 -21.23 25.20 -25.98
CA LEU A 67 -22.18 26.26 -26.29
C LEU A 67 -21.48 27.63 -26.22
N PRO A 68 -21.17 28.25 -27.37
CA PRO A 68 -20.96 29.68 -27.45
C PRO A 68 -22.29 30.42 -27.19
N ALA A 69 -22.23 31.46 -26.37
CA ALA A 69 -23.21 32.55 -26.32
C ALA A 69 -22.46 33.88 -26.34
#